data_AF-A0A2P4YNX2-F1
#
_entry.id   AF-A0A2P4YNX2-F1
#
_cell.length_a   1.000
_cell.length_b   1.000
_cell.length_c   1.000
_cell.angle_alpha   90.00
_cell.angle_beta   90.00
_cell.angle_gamma   90.00
#
_symmetry.space_group_name_H-M   'P 1'
#
loop_
_entity.id
_entity.type
_entity.pdbx_description
1 polymer ?
#
loop_
_entity_poly.entity_id
_entity_poly.type
_entity_poly.pdbx_seq_one_letter_code
_entity_poly.pdbx_strand_id
1 'polypeptide(L)'
;MASSLSQVVVPRLQLPLSVVLSNVDHLVHNMAEAEYLCSHVNRRVIALYQSLLRLEAAPVSVLDKFLWQTFRFHEFLRKFSCKKLITRLVCSRKILEQTSSLHRELDVVSDAIREAGRTDLPIEDWEIQWLQDRRILREGWETLRQNRTRLTAELLDTASQVEAMVLLKCEKETYFAKYAPDELELLNAVFGYAASLSHAEVPHVPQWFIPPHEVEFAETPFSKGAFGS
;
A
#
# COMPACT_ATOMS: atom_id res chain seq x y z
N MET A 1 29.93 18.13 -8.64
CA MET A 1 30.19 17.75 -7.25
C MET A 1 29.24 16.61 -6.91
N ALA A 2 29.74 15.42 -6.62
CA ALA A 2 28.89 14.31 -6.18
C ALA A 2 28.38 14.64 -4.77
N SER A 3 27.11 15.02 -4.65
CA SER A 3 26.44 15.11 -3.36
C SER A 3 26.52 13.73 -2.71
N SER A 4 27.05 13.68 -1.49
CA SER A 4 27.01 12.44 -0.71
C SER A 4 25.56 12.00 -0.57
N LEU A 5 25.25 10.74 -0.86
CA LEU A 5 23.92 10.14 -0.67
C LEU A 5 23.34 10.39 0.74
N SER A 6 24.21 10.60 1.74
CA SER A 6 23.84 10.98 3.10
C SER A 6 23.16 12.36 3.24
N GLN A 7 23.33 13.24 2.24
CA GLN A 7 22.76 14.60 2.20
C GLN A 7 21.59 14.70 1.21
N VAL A 8 21.22 13.59 0.56
CA VAL A 8 20.16 13.59 -0.43
C VAL A 8 18.81 13.68 0.26
N VAL A 9 17.97 14.58 -0.26
CA VAL A 9 16.61 14.81 0.19
C VAL A 9 15.66 14.14 -0.78
N VAL A 10 14.64 13.44 -0.24
CA VAL A 10 13.60 12.86 -1.07
C VAL A 10 12.70 13.97 -1.61
N PRO A 11 12.55 14.11 -2.94
CA PRO A 11 11.69 15.12 -3.52
C PRO A 11 10.26 15.03 -2.98
N ARG A 12 9.59 16.19 -2.88
CA ARG A 12 8.24 16.37 -2.29
C ARG A 12 8.13 16.19 -0.78
N LEU A 13 8.82 15.23 -0.18
CA LEU A 13 8.84 15.10 1.29
C LEU A 13 9.72 16.16 1.96
N GLN A 14 10.74 16.66 1.25
CA GLN A 14 11.73 17.61 1.80
C GLN A 14 12.43 17.07 3.06
N LEU A 15 12.55 15.75 3.17
CA LEU A 15 13.21 15.04 4.27
C LEU A 15 14.47 14.33 3.78
N PRO A 16 15.52 14.21 4.63
CA PRO A 16 16.68 13.39 4.33
C PRO A 16 16.29 11.94 4.02
N LEU A 17 16.93 11.34 3.03
CA LEU A 17 16.64 9.96 2.60
C LEU A 17 16.72 8.95 3.76
N SER A 18 17.72 9.08 4.64
CA SER A 18 17.87 8.22 5.82
C SER A 18 16.66 8.28 6.76
N VAL A 19 16.08 9.47 6.96
CA VAL A 19 14.87 9.67 7.78
C VAL A 19 13.67 9.03 7.10
N VAL A 20 13.53 9.20 5.78
CA VAL A 20 12.43 8.59 5.02
C VAL A 20 12.49 7.07 5.09
N LEU A 21 13.68 6.47 4.95
CA LEU A 21 13.86 5.01 5.05
C LEU A 21 13.52 4.48 6.47
N SER A 22 13.88 5.23 7.52
CA SER A 22 13.47 4.88 8.89
C SER A 22 11.95 4.97 9.09
N ASN A 23 11.30 5.98 8.49
CA ASN A 23 9.83 6.10 8.55
C ASN A 23 9.15 4.98 7.79
N VAL A 24 9.66 4.61 6.62
CA VAL A 24 9.16 3.48 5.82
C VAL A 24 9.18 2.20 6.65
N ASP A 25 10.28 1.90 7.34
CA ASP A 25 10.38 0.72 8.20
C ASP A 25 9.29 0.70 9.28
N HIS A 26 9.06 1.82 9.97
CA HIS A 26 7.99 1.92 10.95
C HIS A 26 6.59 1.73 10.34
N LEU A 27 6.34 2.33 9.17
CA LEU A 27 5.03 2.23 8.52
C LEU A 27 4.74 0.81 8.02
N VAL A 28 5.77 0.08 7.56
CA VAL A 28 5.66 -1.33 7.15
C VAL A 28 5.12 -2.21 8.27
N HIS A 29 5.66 -2.09 9.48
CA HIS A 29 5.18 -2.85 10.65
C HIS A 29 3.72 -2.56 11.00
N ASN A 30 3.18 -1.42 10.55
CA ASN A 30 1.80 -1.01 10.77
C ASN A 30 0.85 -1.42 9.62
N MET A 31 1.29 -2.26 8.69
CA MET A 31 0.48 -2.77 7.56
C MET A 31 -0.33 -4.03 7.89
N ALA A 32 -0.16 -4.60 9.09
CA ALA A 32 -0.92 -5.75 9.60
C ALA A 32 -0.93 -6.96 8.65
N GLU A 33 -2.09 -7.38 8.10
CA GLU A 33 -2.15 -8.55 7.23
C GLU A 33 -1.30 -8.42 5.96
N ALA A 34 -0.98 -7.18 5.54
CA ALA A 34 -0.12 -6.88 4.40
C ALA A 34 1.35 -6.58 4.77
N GLU A 35 1.76 -6.80 6.02
CA GLU A 35 3.12 -6.52 6.49
C GLU A 35 4.18 -7.24 5.66
N TYR A 36 4.03 -8.56 5.43
CA TYR A 36 5.01 -9.33 4.66
C TYR A 36 5.24 -8.79 3.25
N LEU A 37 4.16 -8.46 2.52
CA LEU A 37 4.24 -7.85 1.19
C LEU A 37 5.06 -6.56 1.23
N CYS A 38 4.84 -5.72 2.23
CA CYS A 38 5.50 -4.42 2.35
C CYS A 38 6.94 -4.55 2.84
N SER A 39 7.22 -5.49 3.75
CA SER A 39 8.56 -5.81 4.25
C SER A 39 9.50 -6.26 3.12
N HIS A 40 8.99 -7.02 2.15
CA HIS A 40 9.77 -7.45 1.00
C HIS A 40 10.06 -6.33 0.00
N VAL A 41 9.12 -5.40 -0.21
CA VAL A 41 9.43 -4.16 -0.94
C VAL A 41 10.50 -3.35 -0.19
N ASN A 42 10.36 -3.17 1.13
CA ASN A 42 11.31 -2.41 1.93
C ASN A 42 12.72 -3.00 1.89
N ARG A 43 12.84 -4.34 2.00
CA ARG A 43 14.13 -5.04 1.89
C ARG A 43 14.84 -4.68 0.59
N ARG A 44 14.11 -4.68 -0.54
CA ARG A 44 14.66 -4.30 -1.85
C ARG A 44 15.05 -2.82 -1.92
N VAL A 45 14.24 -1.92 -1.37
CA VAL A 45 14.58 -0.49 -1.27
C VAL A 45 15.90 -0.30 -0.50
N ILE A 46 16.06 -0.97 0.65
CA ILE A 46 17.29 -0.90 1.46
C ILE A 46 18.49 -1.51 0.72
N ALA A 47 18.33 -2.65 0.05
CA ALA A 47 19.39 -3.27 -0.73
C ALA A 47 19.88 -2.37 -1.88
N LEU A 48 18.96 -1.69 -2.58
CA LEU A 48 19.32 -0.73 -3.62
C LEU A 48 20.00 0.51 -3.03
N TYR A 49 19.51 1.05 -1.91
CA TYR A 49 20.17 2.14 -1.18
C TYR A 49 21.62 1.80 -0.81
N GLN A 50 21.85 0.62 -0.23
CA GLN A 50 23.19 0.13 0.12
C GLN A 50 24.09 -0.06 -1.10
N SER A 51 23.53 -0.43 -2.25
CA SER A 51 24.28 -0.52 -3.50
C SER A 51 24.63 0.84 -4.07
N LEU A 52 23.70 1.81 -4.03
CA LEU A 52 23.96 3.19 -4.41
C LEU A 52 25.06 3.83 -3.56
N LEU A 53 25.07 3.60 -2.24
CA LEU A 53 26.11 4.13 -1.34
C LEU A 53 27.53 3.68 -1.70
N ARG A 54 27.64 2.52 -2.34
CA ARG A 54 28.89 1.89 -2.74
C ARG A 54 29.30 2.25 -4.17
N LEU A 55 28.53 3.07 -4.89
CA LEU A 55 28.94 3.63 -6.19
C LEU A 55 29.82 4.86 -5.95
N GLU A 56 30.92 4.98 -6.69
CA GLU A 56 31.76 6.20 -6.66
C GLU A 56 31.00 7.43 -7.19
N ALA A 57 30.18 7.24 -8.23
CA ALA A 57 29.29 8.25 -8.78
C ALA A 57 28.04 7.60 -9.38
N ALA A 58 26.92 7.67 -8.66
CA ALA A 58 25.64 7.23 -9.19
C ALA A 58 25.15 8.20 -10.29
N PRO A 59 24.72 7.71 -11.47
CA PRO A 59 24.10 8.58 -12.47
C PRO A 59 22.87 9.28 -11.89
N VAL A 60 22.72 10.58 -12.15
CA VAL A 60 21.62 11.40 -11.59
C VAL A 60 20.25 10.79 -11.93
N SER A 61 20.09 10.29 -13.15
CA SER A 61 18.85 9.63 -13.60
C SER A 61 18.51 8.38 -12.79
N VAL A 62 19.50 7.63 -12.31
CA VAL A 62 19.30 6.44 -11.47
C VAL A 62 18.90 6.87 -10.07
N LEU A 63 19.57 7.88 -9.53
CA LEU A 63 19.24 8.45 -8.22
C LEU A 63 17.81 9.01 -8.21
N ASP A 64 17.44 9.79 -9.22
CA ASP A 64 16.10 10.38 -9.33
C ASP A 64 15.01 9.31 -9.39
N LYS A 65 15.22 8.24 -10.17
CA LYS A 65 14.31 7.09 -10.21
C LYS A 65 14.19 6.42 -8.85
N PHE A 66 15.33 6.15 -8.18
CA PHE A 66 15.32 5.55 -6.86
C PHE A 66 14.55 6.41 -5.84
N LEU A 67 14.85 7.71 -5.77
CA LEU A 67 14.18 8.64 -4.86
C LEU A 67 12.68 8.74 -5.13
N TRP A 68 12.28 8.71 -6.40
CA TRP A 68 10.87 8.69 -6.78
C TRP A 68 10.16 7.43 -6.28
N GLN A 69 10.77 6.24 -6.42
CA GLN A 69 10.16 5.01 -5.91
C GLN A 69 10.16 4.97 -4.38
N THR A 70 11.18 5.50 -3.70
CA THR A 70 11.17 5.65 -2.23
C THR A 70 10.05 6.58 -1.78
N PHE A 71 9.87 7.73 -2.43
CA PHE A 71 8.75 8.64 -2.18
C PHE A 71 7.40 7.95 -2.36
N ARG A 72 7.20 7.30 -3.51
CA ARG A 72 5.95 6.61 -3.84
C ARG A 72 5.64 5.51 -2.83
N PHE A 73 6.65 4.74 -2.41
CA PHE A 73 6.46 3.68 -1.41
C PHE A 73 6.12 4.26 -0.03
N HIS A 74 6.78 5.33 0.39
CA HIS A 74 6.43 6.05 1.62
C HIS A 74 4.97 6.52 1.60
N GLU A 75 4.54 7.18 0.53
CA GLU A 75 3.16 7.67 0.40
C GLU A 75 2.13 6.54 0.40
N PHE A 76 2.43 5.45 -0.29
CA PHE A 76 1.64 4.23 -0.24
C PHE A 76 1.50 3.72 1.21
N LEU A 77 2.60 3.54 1.93
CA LEU A 77 2.56 3.06 3.31
C LEU A 77 1.83 4.02 4.25
N ARG A 78 2.05 5.34 4.11
CA ARG A 78 1.35 6.36 4.87
C ARG A 78 -0.17 6.29 4.65
N LYS A 79 -0.58 6.01 3.41
CA LYS A 79 -2.00 5.89 3.04
C LYS A 79 -2.66 4.63 3.59
N PHE A 80 -1.96 3.52 3.72
CA PHE A 80 -2.55 2.21 4.05
C PHE A 80 -2.18 1.63 5.43
N SER A 81 -1.20 2.21 6.12
CA SER A 81 -0.83 1.83 7.49
C SER A 81 -1.90 2.25 8.50
N CYS A 82 -1.95 1.53 9.63
CA CYS A 82 -2.84 1.81 10.76
C CYS A 82 -4.33 1.84 10.40
N LYS A 83 -4.73 1.23 9.29
CA LYS A 83 -6.13 1.18 8.87
C LYS A 83 -6.92 0.14 9.66
N LYS A 84 -8.20 0.46 9.85
CA LYS A 84 -9.24 -0.45 10.32
C LYS A 84 -9.29 -1.72 9.47
N LEU A 85 -9.67 -2.83 10.08
CA LEU A 85 -9.70 -4.17 9.49
C LEU A 85 -10.51 -4.21 8.20
N ILE A 86 -11.74 -3.64 8.20
CA ILE A 86 -12.58 -3.57 7.01
C ILE A 86 -11.91 -2.80 5.90
N THR A 87 -11.31 -1.65 6.22
CA THR A 87 -10.59 -0.86 5.23
C THR A 87 -9.44 -1.65 4.62
N ARG A 88 -8.67 -2.39 5.43
CA ARG A 88 -7.55 -3.23 4.92
C ARG A 88 -8.04 -4.35 4.02
N LEU A 89 -9.15 -5.01 4.37
CA LEU A 89 -9.77 -6.03 3.53
C LEU A 89 -10.19 -5.44 2.18
N VAL A 90 -10.96 -4.34 2.20
CA VAL A 90 -11.43 -3.65 0.99
C VAL A 90 -10.25 -3.21 0.12
N CYS A 91 -9.19 -2.67 0.73
CA CYS A 91 -8.03 -2.16 0.01
C CYS A 91 -7.05 -3.26 -0.46
N SER A 92 -7.29 -4.55 -0.14
CA SER A 92 -6.32 -5.63 -0.38
C SER A 92 -5.92 -5.74 -1.84
N ARG A 93 -6.87 -5.60 -2.78
CA ARG A 93 -6.58 -5.57 -4.22
C ARG A 93 -5.60 -4.45 -4.56
N LYS A 94 -5.88 -3.23 -4.09
CA LYS A 94 -5.03 -2.06 -4.37
C LYS A 94 -3.63 -2.24 -3.77
N ILE A 95 -3.52 -2.77 -2.56
CA ILE A 95 -2.25 -3.07 -1.89
C ILE A 95 -1.43 -4.09 -2.71
N LEU A 96 -2.06 -5.16 -3.20
CA LEU A 96 -1.42 -6.16 -4.06
C LEU A 96 -0.94 -5.53 -5.38
N GLU A 97 -1.79 -4.74 -6.05
CA GLU A 97 -1.42 -4.05 -7.29
C GLU A 97 -0.23 -3.10 -7.08
N GLN A 98 -0.23 -2.31 -6.00
CA GLN A 98 0.83 -1.34 -5.72
C GLN A 98 2.15 -2.00 -5.33
N THR A 99 2.13 -3.04 -4.50
CA THR A 99 3.36 -3.77 -4.10
C THR A 99 4.02 -4.46 -5.29
N SER A 100 3.23 -5.12 -6.14
CA SER A 100 3.73 -5.72 -7.39
C SER A 100 4.27 -4.66 -8.36
N SER A 101 3.59 -3.51 -8.48
CA SER A 101 4.08 -2.41 -9.32
C SER A 101 5.40 -1.83 -8.78
N LEU A 102 5.52 -1.59 -7.48
CA LEU A 102 6.76 -1.09 -6.87
C LEU A 102 7.93 -2.04 -7.11
N HIS A 103 7.73 -3.36 -6.98
CA HIS A 103 8.78 -4.32 -7.28
C HIS A 103 9.32 -4.23 -8.71
N ARG A 104 8.44 -4.11 -9.71
CA ARG A 104 8.83 -3.93 -11.12
C ARG A 104 9.60 -2.62 -11.33
N GLU A 105 9.15 -1.55 -10.70
CA GLU A 105 9.86 -0.26 -10.78
C GLU A 105 11.24 -0.32 -10.12
N LEU A 106 11.39 -1.09 -9.03
CA LEU A 106 12.67 -1.33 -8.41
C LEU A 106 13.60 -2.21 -9.26
N ASP A 107 13.07 -3.08 -10.14
CA ASP A 107 13.90 -3.80 -11.13
C ASP A 107 14.52 -2.82 -12.12
N VAL A 108 13.77 -1.83 -12.60
CA VAL A 108 14.32 -0.78 -13.49
C VAL A 108 15.47 -0.01 -12.82
N VAL A 109 15.37 0.23 -11.51
CA VAL A 109 16.46 0.86 -10.74
C VAL A 109 17.64 -0.10 -10.56
N SER A 110 17.38 -1.36 -10.22
CA SER A 110 18.38 -2.43 -10.08
C SER A 110 19.20 -2.60 -11.34
N ASP A 111 18.55 -2.69 -12.50
CA ASP A 111 19.20 -2.87 -13.81
C ASP A 111 20.10 -1.68 -14.14
N ALA A 112 19.63 -0.46 -13.90
CA ALA A 112 20.43 0.74 -14.13
C ALA A 112 21.64 0.85 -13.17
N ILE A 113 21.53 0.34 -11.94
CA ILE A 113 22.67 0.22 -11.01
C ILE A 113 23.68 -0.83 -11.51
N ARG A 114 23.21 -1.94 -12.08
CA ARG A 114 24.08 -2.96 -12.68
C ARG A 114 24.86 -2.41 -13.87
N GLU A 115 24.18 -1.68 -14.76
CA GLU A 115 24.79 -1.00 -15.90
C GLU A 115 25.83 0.05 -15.45
N ALA A 116 25.61 0.72 -14.32
CA ALA A 116 26.55 1.66 -13.71
C ALA A 116 27.76 0.98 -13.01
N GLY A 117 27.91 -0.34 -13.12
CA GLY A 117 29.11 -1.07 -12.69
C GLY A 117 28.96 -1.91 -11.42
N ARG A 118 27.73 -2.11 -10.89
CA ARG A 118 27.50 -2.89 -9.67
C ARG A 118 26.69 -4.15 -9.91
N THR A 119 27.39 -5.24 -10.10
CA THR A 119 26.84 -6.54 -10.48
C THR A 119 26.53 -7.46 -9.30
N ASP A 120 26.93 -7.08 -8.07
CA ASP A 120 26.75 -7.85 -6.84
C ASP A 120 25.35 -7.71 -6.20
N LEU A 121 24.37 -7.19 -6.93
CA LEU A 121 22.99 -7.14 -6.48
C LEU A 121 22.37 -8.55 -6.49
N PRO A 122 21.78 -9.00 -5.38
CA PRO A 122 21.04 -10.27 -5.36
C PRO A 122 19.98 -10.29 -6.46
N ILE A 123 19.92 -11.37 -7.22
CA ILE A 123 18.79 -11.64 -8.10
C ILE A 123 17.75 -12.29 -7.19
N GLU A 124 16.90 -11.47 -6.57
CA GLU A 124 15.76 -11.95 -5.79
C GLU A 124 14.61 -12.26 -6.75
N ASP A 125 14.09 -13.49 -6.68
CA ASP A 125 12.84 -13.85 -7.35
C ASP A 125 11.65 -13.32 -6.55
N TRP A 126 11.49 -12.00 -6.62
CA TRP A 126 10.45 -11.31 -5.88
C TRP A 126 9.05 -11.72 -6.36
N GLU A 127 8.89 -12.20 -7.60
CA GLU A 127 7.60 -12.64 -8.12
C GLU A 127 7.12 -13.89 -7.39
N ILE A 128 8.00 -14.88 -7.20
CA ILE A 128 7.68 -16.06 -6.38
C ILE A 128 7.39 -15.65 -4.94
N GLN A 129 8.21 -14.77 -4.35
CA GLN A 129 7.99 -14.29 -2.99
C GLN A 129 6.65 -13.56 -2.85
N TRP A 130 6.31 -12.68 -3.80
CA TRP A 130 5.07 -11.92 -3.79
C TRP A 130 3.83 -12.82 -3.93
N LEU A 131 3.92 -13.90 -4.72
CA LEU A 131 2.86 -14.91 -4.80
C LEU A 131 2.66 -15.65 -3.48
N GLN A 132 3.75 -15.95 -2.75
CA GLN A 132 3.68 -16.54 -1.42
C GLN A 132 3.05 -15.56 -0.42
N ASP A 133 3.47 -14.30 -0.43
CA ASP A 133 2.92 -13.29 0.47
C ASP A 133 1.43 -13.01 0.19
N ARG A 134 1.03 -13.00 -1.09
CA ARG A 134 -0.38 -12.93 -1.49
C ARG A 134 -1.18 -14.10 -0.94
N ARG A 135 -0.60 -15.30 -0.93
CA ARG A 135 -1.23 -16.49 -0.35
C ARG A 135 -1.39 -16.34 1.16
N ILE A 136 -0.37 -15.87 1.88
CA ILE A 136 -0.42 -15.62 3.33
C ILE A 136 -1.51 -14.58 3.66
N LEU A 137 -1.57 -13.48 2.91
CA LEU A 137 -2.61 -12.47 3.05
C LEU A 137 -4.01 -13.09 2.92
N ARG A 138 -4.23 -13.93 1.91
CA ARG A 138 -5.50 -14.62 1.68
C ARG A 138 -5.84 -15.61 2.81
N GLU A 139 -4.88 -16.37 3.31
CA GLU A 139 -5.07 -17.27 4.46
C GLU A 139 -5.46 -16.48 5.73
N GLY A 140 -4.88 -15.29 5.92
CA GLY A 140 -5.29 -14.35 6.97
C GLY A 140 -6.75 -13.93 6.86
N TRP A 141 -7.22 -13.66 5.64
CA TRP A 141 -8.63 -13.31 5.42
C TRP A 141 -9.59 -14.48 5.55
N GLU A 142 -9.19 -15.69 5.18
CA GLU A 142 -10.01 -16.89 5.42
C GLU A 142 -10.15 -17.16 6.93
N THR A 143 -9.10 -16.92 7.70
CA THR A 143 -9.17 -16.97 9.17
C THR A 143 -10.19 -15.95 9.72
N LEU A 144 -10.25 -14.74 9.14
CA LEU A 144 -11.26 -13.75 9.49
C LEU A 144 -12.69 -14.20 9.13
N ARG A 145 -12.86 -14.89 8.00
CA ARG A 145 -14.15 -15.46 7.57
C ARG A 145 -14.70 -16.43 8.63
N GLN A 146 -13.82 -17.24 9.20
CA GLN A 146 -14.12 -18.27 10.21
C GLN A 146 -14.28 -17.70 11.62
N ASN A 147 -13.44 -16.72 12.01
CA ASN A 147 -13.49 -16.06 13.30
C ASN A 147 -13.70 -14.55 13.15
N ARG A 148 -14.96 -14.13 13.35
CA ARG A 148 -15.39 -12.75 13.15
C ARG A 148 -15.24 -11.87 14.38
N THR A 149 -14.63 -12.32 15.47
CA THR A 149 -14.53 -11.55 16.72
C THR A 149 -13.91 -10.16 16.52
N ARG A 150 -12.83 -10.08 15.73
CA ARG A 150 -12.17 -8.80 15.38
C ARG A 150 -13.09 -7.88 14.56
N LEU A 151 -13.87 -8.48 13.67
CA LEU A 151 -14.82 -7.77 12.83
C LEU A 151 -16.00 -7.24 13.67
N THR A 152 -16.54 -8.04 14.58
CA THR A 152 -17.59 -7.62 15.52
C THR A 152 -17.14 -6.44 16.38
N ALA A 153 -15.90 -6.49 16.88
CA ALA A 153 -15.34 -5.41 17.71
C ALA A 153 -15.17 -4.08 16.94
N GLU A 154 -14.99 -4.12 15.62
CA GLU A 154 -14.90 -2.93 14.77
C GLU A 154 -16.27 -2.40 14.34
N LEU A 155 -17.30 -3.26 14.29
CA LEU A 155 -18.64 -2.96 13.81
C LEU A 155 -19.67 -2.80 14.95
N LEU A 156 -19.27 -2.18 16.06
CA LEU A 156 -20.12 -2.03 17.25
C LEU A 156 -21.28 -1.04 17.04
N ASP A 157 -21.07 0.00 16.24
CA ASP A 157 -22.04 1.05 16.01
C ASP A 157 -22.57 1.06 14.57
N THR A 158 -23.76 1.60 14.37
CA THR A 158 -24.43 1.64 13.07
C THR A 158 -23.66 2.45 12.03
N ALA A 159 -22.92 3.49 12.42
CA ALA A 159 -22.15 4.29 11.46
C ALA A 159 -20.98 3.47 10.89
N SER A 160 -20.23 2.76 11.74
CA SER A 160 -19.17 1.85 11.31
C SER A 160 -19.70 0.70 10.44
N GLN A 161 -20.88 0.16 10.77
CA GLN A 161 -21.55 -0.87 9.96
C GLN A 161 -21.93 -0.36 8.57
N VAL A 162 -22.57 0.81 8.48
CA VAL A 162 -22.96 1.43 7.20
C VAL A 162 -21.72 1.80 6.38
N GLU A 163 -20.68 2.38 6.99
CA GLU A 163 -19.41 2.68 6.32
C GLU A 163 -18.81 1.41 5.70
N ALA A 164 -18.75 0.31 6.47
CA ALA A 164 -18.25 -0.97 5.98
C ALA A 164 -19.06 -1.49 4.80
N MET A 165 -20.40 -1.42 4.87
CA MET A 165 -21.29 -1.83 3.79
C MET A 165 -21.07 -1.01 2.52
N VAL A 166 -20.92 0.32 2.63
CA VAL A 166 -20.66 1.21 1.50
C VAL A 166 -19.33 0.85 0.83
N LEU A 167 -18.26 0.69 1.60
CA LEU A 167 -16.93 0.37 1.08
C LEU A 167 -16.90 -1.01 0.39
N LEU A 168 -17.46 -2.03 1.04
CA LEU A 168 -17.52 -3.39 0.49
C LEU A 168 -18.37 -3.47 -0.77
N LYS A 169 -19.53 -2.77 -0.78
CA LYS A 169 -20.41 -2.72 -1.94
C LYS A 169 -19.73 -2.02 -3.12
N CYS A 170 -19.12 -0.86 -2.89
CA CYS A 170 -18.40 -0.14 -3.92
C CYS A 170 -17.27 -1.00 -4.51
N GLU A 171 -16.47 -1.66 -3.66
CA GLU A 171 -15.35 -2.48 -4.10
C GLU A 171 -15.80 -3.68 -4.96
N LYS A 172 -16.77 -4.46 -4.46
CA LYS A 172 -17.21 -5.69 -5.13
C LYS A 172 -17.99 -5.42 -6.41
N GLU A 173 -18.64 -4.27 -6.55
CA GLU A 173 -19.38 -3.89 -7.76
C GLU A 173 -18.47 -3.23 -8.80
N THR A 174 -17.57 -2.33 -8.36
CA THR A 174 -16.68 -1.58 -9.27
C THR A 174 -15.56 -2.45 -9.82
N TYR A 175 -15.00 -3.33 -8.98
CA TYR A 175 -13.82 -4.12 -9.33
C TYR A 175 -14.10 -5.62 -9.43
N PHE A 176 -15.37 -6.03 -9.57
CA PHE A 176 -15.80 -7.43 -9.69
C PHE A 176 -14.89 -8.28 -10.59
N ALA A 177 -14.57 -7.78 -11.79
CA ALA A 177 -13.78 -8.51 -12.79
C ALA A 177 -12.31 -8.71 -12.41
N LYS A 178 -11.80 -8.02 -11.38
CA LYS A 178 -10.43 -8.16 -10.87
C LYS A 178 -10.30 -9.18 -9.75
N TYR A 179 -11.41 -9.70 -9.24
CA TYR A 179 -11.41 -10.65 -8.13
C TYR A 179 -11.55 -12.08 -8.64
N ALA A 180 -10.83 -13.00 -8.00
CA ALA A 180 -11.13 -14.40 -8.13
C ALA A 180 -12.45 -14.73 -7.40
N PRO A 181 -13.18 -15.81 -7.79
CA PRO A 181 -14.45 -16.16 -7.18
C PRO A 181 -14.40 -16.32 -5.65
N ASP A 182 -13.32 -16.91 -5.13
CA ASP A 182 -13.08 -17.11 -3.69
C ASP A 182 -12.90 -15.78 -2.95
N GLU A 183 -12.14 -14.85 -3.52
CA GLU A 183 -11.94 -13.51 -2.96
C GLU A 183 -13.25 -12.71 -2.95
N LEU A 184 -14.08 -12.85 -3.98
CA LEU A 184 -15.39 -12.19 -4.05
C LEU A 184 -16.39 -12.78 -3.05
N GLU A 185 -16.38 -14.09 -2.85
CA GLU A 185 -17.20 -14.75 -1.82
C GLU A 185 -16.88 -14.21 -0.43
N LEU A 186 -15.61 -14.02 -0.11
CA LEU A 186 -15.18 -13.41 1.14
C LEU A 186 -15.77 -12.00 1.31
N LEU A 187 -15.66 -11.13 0.29
CA LEU A 187 -16.22 -9.78 0.34
C LEU A 187 -17.74 -9.81 0.54
N ASN A 188 -18.45 -10.70 -0.15
CA ASN A 188 -19.89 -10.88 0.02
C ASN A 188 -20.26 -11.42 1.42
N ALA A 189 -19.47 -12.34 1.97
CA ALA A 189 -19.70 -12.89 3.30
C ALA A 189 -19.51 -11.82 4.40
N VAL A 190 -18.48 -10.99 4.28
CA VAL A 190 -18.23 -9.87 5.21
C VAL A 190 -19.31 -8.78 5.04
N PHE A 191 -19.73 -8.48 3.81
CA PHE A 191 -20.83 -7.56 3.55
C PHE A 191 -22.15 -8.05 4.19
N GLY A 192 -22.51 -9.32 3.98
CA GLY A 192 -23.71 -9.91 4.58
C GLY A 192 -23.66 -9.92 6.10
N TYR A 193 -22.47 -10.13 6.68
CA TYR A 193 -22.30 -10.04 8.13
C TYR A 193 -22.50 -8.61 8.65
N ALA A 194 -21.87 -7.61 8.02
CA ALA A 194 -22.08 -6.20 8.39
C ALA A 194 -23.56 -5.79 8.26
N ALA A 195 -24.23 -6.24 7.19
CA ALA A 195 -25.67 -6.04 7.00
C ALA A 195 -26.51 -6.70 8.09
N SER A 196 -26.13 -7.89 8.57
CA SER A 196 -26.86 -8.59 9.64
C SER A 196 -26.73 -7.93 11.02
N LEU A 197 -25.61 -7.22 11.26
CA LEU A 197 -25.40 -6.43 12.47
C LEU A 197 -26.13 -5.09 12.43
N SER A 198 -26.33 -4.56 11.23
CA SER A 198 -27.05 -3.32 10.98
C SER A 198 -28.55 -3.55 11.03
N HIS A 199 -29.25 -2.74 11.83
CA HIS A 199 -30.71 -2.62 11.72
C HIS A 199 -31.13 -1.64 10.60
N ALA A 200 -30.17 -1.09 9.85
CA ALA A 200 -30.41 -0.15 8.75
C ALA A 200 -30.51 -0.85 7.40
N GLU A 201 -31.27 -0.26 6.48
CA GLU A 201 -31.34 -0.70 5.09
C GLU A 201 -29.96 -0.64 4.42
N VAL A 202 -29.75 -1.52 3.44
CA VAL A 202 -28.53 -1.51 2.63
C VAL A 202 -28.38 -0.13 1.97
N PRO A 203 -27.27 0.59 2.21
CA PRO A 203 -27.13 1.94 1.70
C PRO A 203 -27.11 1.94 0.17
N HIS A 204 -27.82 2.91 -0.41
CA HIS A 204 -27.66 3.25 -1.81
C HIS A 204 -26.32 3.97 -1.99
N VAL A 205 -25.40 3.35 -2.75
CA VAL A 205 -24.09 3.93 -3.07
C VAL A 205 -24.21 4.60 -4.44
N PRO A 206 -24.08 5.93 -4.55
CA PRO A 206 -24.16 6.62 -5.83
C PRO A 206 -23.03 6.19 -6.78
N GLN A 207 -23.28 6.19 -8.09
CA GLN A 207 -22.27 5.84 -9.10
C GLN A 207 -21.06 6.79 -9.11
N TRP A 208 -21.20 8.02 -8.62
CA TRP A 208 -20.11 8.99 -8.52
C TRP A 208 -19.29 8.85 -7.22
N PHE A 209 -19.67 7.94 -6.32
CA PHE A 209 -18.92 7.72 -5.09
C PHE A 209 -17.55 7.13 -5.38
N ILE A 210 -16.49 7.78 -4.88
CA ILE A 210 -15.12 7.30 -4.97
C ILE A 210 -14.64 6.98 -3.56
N PRO A 211 -14.28 5.72 -3.24
CA PRO A 211 -13.76 5.36 -1.94
C PRO A 211 -12.50 6.15 -1.59
N PRO A 212 -12.28 6.53 -0.32
CA PRO A 212 -11.11 7.30 0.10
C PRO A 212 -9.76 6.66 -0.30
N HIS A 213 -9.71 5.33 -0.37
CA HIS A 213 -8.51 4.60 -0.73
C HIS A 213 -8.18 4.64 -2.24
N GLU A 214 -9.13 5.01 -3.09
CA GLU A 214 -8.91 5.20 -4.53
C GLU A 214 -8.49 6.64 -4.89
N VAL A 215 -8.54 7.57 -3.94
CA VAL A 215 -8.19 8.99 -4.17
C VAL A 215 -6.78 9.31 -3.66
N GLU A 216 -6.02 10.06 -4.44
CA GLU A 216 -4.75 10.68 -4.01
C GLU A 216 -4.98 12.18 -3.79
N PHE A 217 -4.65 12.68 -2.60
CA PHE A 217 -4.79 14.09 -2.25
C PHE A 217 -3.42 14.76 -2.30
N ALA A 218 -3.34 15.94 -2.93
CA ALA A 218 -2.17 16.79 -2.82
C ALA A 218 -2.11 17.37 -1.40
N GLU A 219 -0.91 17.38 -0.79
CA GLU A 219 -0.72 17.94 0.56
C GLU A 219 -1.00 19.44 0.61
N THR A 220 -0.69 20.14 -0.49
CA THR A 220 -0.99 21.56 -0.65
C THR A 220 -2.37 21.73 -1.28
N PRO A 221 -3.36 22.29 -0.56
CA PRO A 221 -4.63 22.63 -1.18
C PRO A 221 -4.41 23.65 -2.29
N PHE A 222 -5.01 23.42 -3.45
CA PHE A 222 -4.90 24.31 -4.61
C PHE A 222 -5.52 25.69 -4.35
N SER A 223 -6.41 25.80 -3.37
CA SER A 223 -6.95 27.06 -2.85
C SER A 223 -7.48 26.85 -1.43
N LYS A 224 -7.25 27.83 -0.55
CA LYS A 224 -7.98 27.94 0.72
C LYS A 224 -9.15 28.86 0.45
N GLY A 225 -10.31 28.28 0.14
CA GLY A 225 -11.53 29.07 -0.09
C GLY A 225 -11.86 29.94 1.13
N ALA A 226 -12.38 31.14 0.91
CA ALA A 226 -12.75 32.10 1.96
C ALA A 226 -13.99 31.69 2.78
N PHE A 227 -14.60 30.53 2.50
CA PHE A 227 -15.80 30.05 3.16
C PHE A 227 -15.43 29.17 4.36
N GLY A 228 -14.95 29.81 5.41
CA GLY A 228 -14.55 29.17 6.66
C GLY A 228 -14.13 30.20 7.70
N SER A 229 -15.05 31.12 8.01
CA SER A 229 -15.00 31.98 9.20
C SER A 229 -16.12 31.56 10.15
#